data_AF-A0A5C2RS69-F1
#
_entry.id   AF-A0A5C2RS69-F1
#
_cell.length_a   1.000
_cell.length_b   1.000
_cell.length_c   1.000
_cell.angle_alpha   90.00
_cell.angle_beta   90.00
_cell.angle_gamma   90.00
#
_symmetry.space_group_name_H-M   'P 1'
#
loop_
_entity.id
_entity.type
_entity.pdbx_description
1 polymer ?
#
loop_
_entity_poly.entity_id
_entity_poly.type
_entity_poly.pdbx_seq_one_letter_code
_entity_poly.pdbx_strand_id
1 'polypeptide(L)'
;MSSDYEISDEENGYYDEDEMEVDFDDESASEIEVDGIGDDFKVAVRRERKVYDVDFTSLSQPEIEKIMQTDVDHISGIFGVEPAVAAQLLRHMDWNKEKLIEKYMDNASSVAVAAGVELPPREPTPPPPKASSSRLSSTGPQRTTRRSTAEHSKSSPKSKRTTPPVEEPKEFVCPICFDDTQTEFMALICEHKFCASCWKEYITSKVRTEAECTITCMAEDCNIVALDPFVQKALGDDKETWERYQELLVRQFVSCIPHLKFCPYPSCTYTVSCPAAATKSSLVTIVPIVTCGASNTHVFCFGCPIDSDHRPVVCAVAKMWLQKCRDDSETANWIKSNTKECSKCQSTIEKNGGCNHMTCKKCKYEFCWVCMGPWSEHGTAWYSCNRYDEKASVDARDAQTRSRASLERYLHYYNRWANHEQSAKLSMELYVKTEKKMEEMQITSELTWIQVQFMKKALDVVFRCRMTLKWTYAMAYYLASGNDKELFEDNQRDLERAVEELSELIEAPIDPETIMTLRQKVTDKTVYVQKRNEIMLEDTAKGYLEGRWKWDVTVEGFESD
;
A
#
# COMPACT_ATOMS: atom_id res chain seq x y z
N MET A 1 74.08 -44.49 -31.17
CA MET A 1 74.34 -43.49 -32.21
C MET A 1 73.26 -42.44 -32.01
N SER A 2 73.49 -41.51 -31.07
CA SER A 2 74.00 -40.15 -31.31
C SER A 2 72.96 -39.36 -32.13
N SER A 3 72.39 -38.25 -31.67
CA SER A 3 73.01 -37.17 -30.91
C SER A 3 72.00 -36.34 -30.12
N ASP A 4 72.44 -35.93 -28.94
CA ASP A 4 71.93 -34.83 -28.12
C ASP A 4 71.91 -33.49 -28.89
N TYR A 5 70.93 -32.64 -28.58
CA TYR A 5 71.02 -31.20 -28.73
C TYR A 5 70.22 -30.55 -27.58
N GLU A 6 70.93 -30.26 -26.49
CA GLU A 6 70.52 -29.28 -25.49
C GLU A 6 70.90 -27.88 -25.99
N ILE A 7 69.96 -26.94 -25.95
CA ILE A 7 70.23 -25.50 -25.92
C ILE A 7 69.40 -24.93 -24.77
N SER A 8 70.09 -24.52 -23.72
CA SER A 8 69.65 -23.44 -22.83
C SER A 8 70.05 -22.12 -23.47
N ASP A 9 69.19 -21.11 -23.41
CA ASP A 9 69.57 -19.79 -22.92
C ASP A 9 68.34 -18.93 -22.68
N GLU A 10 68.42 -18.20 -21.57
CA GLU A 10 67.49 -17.22 -21.05
C GLU A 10 67.37 -16.04 -22.00
N GLU A 11 66.15 -15.62 -22.35
CA GLU A 11 65.93 -14.22 -22.74
C GLU A 11 64.59 -13.70 -22.21
N ASN A 12 64.75 -12.63 -21.46
CA ASN A 12 63.78 -11.90 -20.66
C ASN A 12 62.94 -11.02 -21.61
N GLY A 13 61.69 -11.41 -21.87
CA GLY A 13 60.76 -10.66 -22.71
C GLY A 13 59.59 -10.12 -21.89
N TYR A 14 59.74 -8.90 -21.40
CA TYR A 14 58.64 -8.03 -20.95
C TYR A 14 57.57 -7.98 -22.04
N TYR A 15 56.34 -8.43 -21.76
CA TYR A 15 55.18 -8.17 -22.61
C TYR A 15 54.19 -7.32 -21.83
N ASP A 16 54.04 -6.09 -22.30
CA ASP A 16 53.12 -5.06 -21.85
C ASP A 16 51.67 -5.58 -21.79
N GLU A 17 51.05 -5.38 -20.63
CA GLU A 17 49.60 -5.32 -20.50
C GLU A 17 49.14 -4.00 -21.12
N ASP A 18 48.74 -4.02 -22.40
CA ASP A 18 47.96 -2.92 -22.97
C ASP A 18 46.56 -2.94 -22.32
N GLU A 19 46.46 -2.29 -21.16
CA GLU A 19 45.22 -1.77 -20.59
C GLU A 19 44.57 -0.85 -21.63
N MET A 20 43.47 -1.32 -22.21
CA MET A 20 42.63 -0.51 -23.07
C MET A 20 41.88 0.49 -22.18
N GLU A 21 42.48 1.65 -21.91
CA GLU A 21 41.81 2.81 -21.31
C GLU A 21 40.63 3.19 -22.21
N VAL A 22 39.42 2.90 -21.74
CA VAL A 22 38.19 3.41 -22.34
C VAL A 22 37.94 4.76 -21.68
N ASP A 23 38.31 5.84 -22.36
CA ASP A 23 37.92 7.21 -22.01
C ASP A 23 36.38 7.29 -22.01
N PHE A 24 35.79 7.15 -20.82
CA PHE A 24 34.42 7.56 -20.57
C PHE A 24 34.45 9.05 -20.26
N ASP A 25 34.09 9.87 -21.26
CA ASP A 25 33.82 11.29 -21.05
C ASP A 25 32.76 11.44 -19.94
N ASP A 26 33.23 11.90 -18.77
CA ASP A 26 32.44 12.27 -17.61
C ASP A 26 31.74 13.61 -17.86
N GLU A 27 30.63 13.58 -18.61
CA GLU A 27 29.66 14.69 -18.63
C GLU A 27 28.57 14.50 -17.55
N SER A 28 28.97 14.25 -16.30
CA SER A 28 28.07 14.37 -15.15
C SER A 28 28.65 15.20 -14.01
N ALA A 29 29.47 16.20 -14.35
CA ALA A 29 29.72 17.32 -13.46
C ALA A 29 28.44 18.17 -13.35
N SER A 30 27.64 17.94 -12.31
CA SER A 30 26.51 18.80 -11.96
C SER A 30 26.98 20.26 -11.88
N GLU A 31 26.47 21.13 -12.76
CA GLU A 31 26.73 22.57 -12.69
C GLU A 31 26.23 23.11 -11.34
N ILE A 32 27.17 23.53 -10.50
CA ILE A 32 26.89 24.22 -9.25
C ILE A 32 26.74 25.70 -9.60
N GLU A 33 25.50 26.16 -9.80
CA GLU A 33 25.22 27.60 -9.82
C GLU A 33 25.43 28.17 -8.41
N VAL A 34 26.56 28.87 -8.22
CA VAL A 34 26.86 29.61 -7.00
C VAL A 34 26.33 31.03 -7.16
N ASP A 35 25.09 31.27 -6.73
CA ASP A 35 24.57 32.61 -6.53
C ASP A 35 24.80 33.09 -5.09
N GLY A 36 25.65 34.12 -4.97
CA GLY A 36 25.52 35.21 -3.99
C GLY A 36 25.41 34.89 -2.49
N ILE A 37 26.57 34.87 -1.82
CA ILE A 37 26.87 35.20 -0.41
C ILE A 37 25.65 35.42 0.52
N GLY A 38 25.40 34.44 1.39
CA GLY A 38 24.54 34.53 2.57
C GLY A 38 24.65 33.27 3.42
N ASP A 39 25.15 33.41 4.64
CA ASP A 39 25.48 32.36 5.61
C ASP A 39 24.19 31.72 6.19
N ASP A 40 23.66 30.68 5.53
CA ASP A 40 22.91 29.52 6.08
C ASP A 40 22.33 28.68 4.91
N PHE A 41 23.11 27.77 4.31
CA PHE A 41 22.69 27.02 3.11
C PHE A 41 22.63 25.50 3.36
N LYS A 42 21.42 24.97 3.54
CA LYS A 42 21.12 23.54 3.32
C LYS A 42 21.15 23.28 1.83
N VAL A 43 22.24 22.71 1.32
CA VAL A 43 22.32 22.22 -0.06
C VAL A 43 21.34 21.05 -0.22
N ALA A 44 20.18 21.31 -0.81
CA ALA A 44 19.28 20.24 -1.25
C ALA A 44 19.81 19.67 -2.57
N VAL A 45 20.50 18.52 -2.49
CA VAL A 45 20.86 17.73 -3.68
C VAL A 45 19.55 17.27 -4.33
N ARG A 46 19.15 17.90 -5.44
CA ARG A 46 18.03 17.44 -6.26
C ARG A 46 18.43 16.12 -6.92
N ARG A 47 17.92 15.00 -6.39
CA ARG A 47 17.98 13.72 -7.09
C ARG A 47 17.15 13.83 -8.37
N GLU A 48 17.73 13.46 -9.52
CA GLU A 48 16.96 13.31 -10.74
C GLU A 48 15.83 12.30 -10.53
N ARG A 49 14.63 12.67 -10.96
CA ARG A 49 13.42 11.85 -10.82
C ARG A 49 13.52 10.66 -11.77
N LYS A 50 13.41 9.45 -11.25
CA LYS A 50 13.46 8.24 -12.08
C LYS A 50 12.10 7.91 -12.65
N VAL A 51 12.09 7.19 -13.78
CA VAL A 51 10.86 6.84 -14.52
C VAL A 51 9.88 6.02 -13.65
N TYR A 52 10.41 5.20 -12.74
CA TYR A 52 9.61 4.34 -11.88
C TYR A 52 9.19 5.01 -10.55
N ASP A 53 9.53 6.28 -10.33
CA ASP A 53 9.17 7.02 -9.12
C ASP A 53 7.78 7.66 -9.25
N VAL A 54 6.94 7.44 -8.25
CA VAL A 54 5.58 7.99 -8.17
C VAL A 54 5.52 9.14 -7.17
N ASP A 55 4.72 10.16 -7.48
CA ASP A 55 4.45 11.25 -6.53
C ASP A 55 3.40 10.78 -5.51
N PHE A 56 3.70 10.99 -4.24
CA PHE A 56 2.78 10.71 -3.14
C PHE A 56 2.98 11.69 -1.99
N THR A 57 1.94 11.85 -1.18
CA THR A 57 2.00 12.62 0.06
C THR A 57 1.55 11.76 1.23
N SER A 58 2.19 11.93 2.39
CA SER A 58 1.78 11.26 3.61
C SER A 58 0.94 12.21 4.46
N LEU A 59 -0.17 11.72 4.97
CA LEU A 59 -1.15 12.44 5.76
C LEU A 59 -1.32 11.73 7.11
N SER A 60 -1.19 12.48 8.18
CA SER A 60 -1.54 12.06 9.54
C SER A 60 -3.06 12.00 9.70
N GLN A 61 -3.53 11.26 10.71
CA GLN A 61 -4.96 11.15 10.99
C GLN A 61 -5.66 12.52 11.20
N PRO A 62 -5.09 13.49 11.96
CA PRO A 62 -5.71 14.82 12.11
C PRO A 62 -5.82 15.60 10.80
N GLU A 63 -4.90 15.40 9.86
CA GLU A 63 -4.98 16.04 8.53
C GLU A 63 -6.13 15.47 7.71
N ILE A 64 -6.36 14.15 7.80
CA ILE A 64 -7.51 13.50 7.18
C ILE A 64 -8.82 13.99 7.80
N GLU A 65 -8.91 14.04 9.14
CA GLU A 65 -10.09 14.55 9.84
C GLU A 65 -10.38 16.01 9.47
N LYS A 66 -9.35 16.84 9.28
CA LYS A 66 -9.50 18.22 8.81
C LYS A 66 -10.01 18.31 7.38
N ILE A 67 -9.52 17.45 6.47
CA ILE A 67 -10.05 17.35 5.10
C ILE A 67 -11.53 16.96 5.18
N MET A 68 -11.86 16.00 6.05
CA MET A 68 -13.24 15.58 6.22
C MET A 68 -14.13 16.72 6.69
N GLN A 69 -13.71 17.44 7.74
CA GLN A 69 -14.48 18.56 8.27
C GLN A 69 -14.67 19.68 7.23
N THR A 70 -13.63 19.97 6.43
CA THR A 70 -13.71 20.99 5.37
C THR A 70 -14.76 20.65 4.33
N ASP A 71 -14.85 19.37 3.94
CA ASP A 71 -15.84 18.90 2.97
C ASP A 71 -17.26 18.89 3.56
N VAL A 72 -17.40 18.53 4.83
CA VAL A 72 -18.67 18.62 5.57
C VAL A 72 -19.14 20.08 5.65
N ASP A 73 -18.26 21.01 6.00
CA ASP A 73 -18.57 22.43 6.11
C ASP A 73 -18.97 23.03 4.76
N HIS A 74 -18.30 22.61 3.68
CA HIS A 74 -18.64 23.03 2.33
C HIS A 74 -20.04 22.56 1.91
N ILE A 75 -20.37 21.28 2.11
CA ILE A 75 -21.70 20.74 1.79
C ILE A 75 -22.78 21.33 2.68
N SER A 76 -22.50 21.48 3.97
CA SER A 76 -23.36 22.16 4.94
C SER A 76 -23.71 23.58 4.49
N GLY A 77 -22.71 24.35 4.04
CA GLY A 77 -22.90 25.71 3.52
C GLY A 77 -23.72 25.78 2.22
N ILE A 78 -23.52 24.84 1.29
CA ILE A 78 -24.29 24.80 0.02
C ILE A 78 -25.75 24.41 0.28
N PHE A 79 -25.99 23.38 1.09
CA PHE A 79 -27.33 22.83 1.29
C PHE A 79 -28.14 23.52 2.39
N GLY A 80 -27.47 24.28 3.27
CA GLY A 80 -28.09 24.93 4.42
C GLY A 80 -28.60 23.94 5.48
N VAL A 81 -27.89 22.82 5.66
CA VAL A 81 -28.22 21.75 6.62
C VAL A 81 -27.21 21.71 7.76
N GLU A 82 -27.56 21.04 8.87
CA GLU A 82 -26.61 20.85 9.98
C GLU A 82 -25.39 20.01 9.54
N PRO A 83 -24.17 20.29 10.05
CA PRO A 83 -22.97 19.50 9.71
C PRO A 83 -23.12 18.00 9.87
N ALA A 84 -23.84 17.54 10.91
CA ALA A 84 -24.09 16.11 11.12
C ALA A 84 -24.93 15.48 9.99
N VAL A 85 -25.90 16.23 9.44
CA VAL A 85 -26.69 15.81 8.28
C VAL A 85 -25.84 15.82 7.02
N ALA A 86 -25.03 16.86 6.81
CA ALA A 86 -24.10 16.93 5.67
C ALA A 86 -23.10 15.77 5.66
N ALA A 87 -22.52 15.40 6.82
CA ALA A 87 -21.64 14.26 6.96
C ALA A 87 -22.34 12.94 6.61
N GLN A 88 -23.60 12.76 7.01
CA GLN A 88 -24.39 11.58 6.65
C GLN A 88 -24.72 11.51 5.15
N LEU A 89 -25.06 12.65 4.53
CA LEU A 89 -25.29 12.73 3.08
C LEU A 89 -24.03 12.39 2.28
N LEU A 90 -22.86 12.88 2.73
CA LEU A 90 -21.57 12.53 2.15
C LEU A 90 -21.27 11.03 2.28
N ARG A 91 -21.50 10.43 3.45
CA ARG A 91 -21.35 8.98 3.67
C ARG A 91 -22.25 8.15 2.75
N HIS A 92 -23.51 8.55 2.57
CA HIS A 92 -24.44 7.86 1.68
C HIS A 92 -24.01 7.87 0.21
N MET A 93 -23.24 8.89 -0.20
CA MET A 93 -22.78 9.08 -1.58
C MET A 93 -21.32 8.67 -1.79
N ASP A 94 -20.77 7.82 -0.92
CA ASP A 94 -19.36 7.40 -0.94
C ASP A 94 -18.41 8.60 -1.05
N TRP A 95 -18.72 9.69 -0.35
CA TRP A 95 -17.93 10.92 -0.34
C TRP A 95 -17.71 11.60 -1.70
N ASN A 96 -18.53 11.26 -2.70
CA ASN A 96 -18.53 11.93 -4.00
C ASN A 96 -19.32 13.25 -3.93
N LYS A 97 -18.61 14.36 -3.66
CA LYS A 97 -19.18 15.71 -3.51
C LYS A 97 -19.97 16.16 -4.74
N GLU A 98 -19.43 15.98 -5.94
CA GLU A 98 -20.03 16.47 -7.17
C GLU A 98 -21.37 15.75 -7.44
N LYS A 99 -21.36 14.42 -7.35
CA LYS A 99 -22.55 13.59 -7.54
C LYS A 99 -23.61 13.83 -6.45
N LEU A 100 -23.19 14.14 -5.22
CA LEU A 100 -24.10 14.52 -4.14
C LEU A 100 -24.78 15.86 -4.45
N ILE A 101 -24.02 16.88 -4.87
CA ILE A 101 -24.56 18.20 -5.21
C ILE A 101 -25.56 18.10 -6.35
N GLU A 102 -25.23 17.38 -7.42
CA GLU A 102 -26.13 17.17 -8.57
C GLU A 102 -27.47 16.54 -8.14
N LYS A 103 -27.42 15.39 -7.47
CA LYS A 103 -28.64 14.68 -7.04
C LYS A 103 -29.46 15.44 -6.01
N TYR A 104 -28.79 16.16 -5.10
CA TYR A 104 -29.48 16.93 -4.07
C TYR A 104 -30.20 18.14 -4.66
N MET A 105 -29.62 18.77 -5.70
CA MET A 105 -30.27 19.86 -6.42
C MET A 105 -31.47 19.37 -7.25
N ASP A 106 -31.43 18.13 -7.76
CA ASP A 106 -32.57 17.52 -8.45
C ASP A 106 -33.73 17.20 -7.48
N ASN A 107 -33.44 16.52 -6.37
CA ASN A 107 -34.46 16.17 -5.36
C ASN A 107 -33.86 15.96 -3.96
N ALA A 108 -33.73 17.06 -3.22
CA ALA A 108 -33.21 17.07 -1.86
C ALA A 108 -33.93 16.10 -0.91
N SER A 109 -35.26 16.04 -0.95
CA SER A 109 -36.06 15.17 -0.08
C SER A 109 -35.81 13.70 -0.36
N SER A 110 -35.71 13.30 -1.62
CA SER A 110 -35.43 11.91 -1.98
C SER A 110 -34.04 11.47 -1.53
N VAL A 111 -33.03 12.34 -1.66
CA VAL A 111 -31.65 12.03 -1.24
C VAL A 111 -31.56 11.94 0.29
N ALA A 112 -32.22 12.85 1.02
CA ALA A 112 -32.24 12.82 2.47
C ALA A 112 -32.91 11.54 3.02
N VAL A 113 -34.09 11.18 2.50
CA VAL A 113 -34.80 9.96 2.90
C VAL A 113 -33.97 8.72 2.59
N ALA A 114 -33.33 8.66 1.42
CA ALA A 114 -32.44 7.55 1.05
C ALA A 114 -31.20 7.44 1.96
N ALA A 115 -30.68 8.57 2.46
CA ALA A 115 -29.58 8.63 3.41
C ALA A 115 -30.02 8.36 4.87
N GLY A 116 -31.31 8.12 5.12
CA GLY A 116 -31.86 7.85 6.45
C GLY A 116 -31.98 9.09 7.34
N VAL A 117 -32.09 10.28 6.74
CA VAL A 117 -32.21 11.58 7.43
C VAL A 117 -33.41 12.36 6.91
N GLU A 118 -33.99 13.21 7.76
CA GLU A 118 -35.07 14.11 7.35
C GLU A 118 -34.56 15.56 7.31
N LEU A 119 -34.97 16.30 6.29
CA LEU A 119 -34.60 17.71 6.16
C LEU A 119 -35.50 18.57 7.07
N PRO A 120 -34.96 19.62 7.70
CA PRO A 120 -35.80 20.58 8.40
C PRO A 120 -36.83 21.19 7.43
N PRO A 121 -38.06 21.47 7.87
CA PRO A 121 -39.05 22.15 7.04
C PRO A 121 -38.47 23.48 6.54
N ARG A 122 -38.45 23.72 5.22
CA ARG A 122 -38.10 25.04 4.69
C ARG A 122 -39.10 26.06 5.23
N GLU A 123 -38.64 27.07 5.96
CA GLU A 123 -39.51 28.19 6.33
C GLU A 123 -40.10 28.80 5.05
N PRO A 124 -41.43 29.01 4.97
CA PRO A 124 -42.04 29.60 3.79
C PRO A 124 -41.52 31.03 3.64
N THR A 125 -40.74 31.28 2.60
CA THR A 125 -40.36 32.64 2.18
C THR A 125 -41.62 33.51 2.07
N PRO A 126 -41.65 34.70 2.70
CA PRO A 126 -42.80 35.58 2.61
C PRO A 126 -43.02 35.99 1.15
N PRO A 127 -44.29 36.06 0.68
CA PRO A 127 -44.57 36.46 -0.69
C PRO A 127 -44.07 37.89 -0.95
N PRO A 128 -43.62 38.21 -2.18
CA PRO A 128 -43.14 39.55 -2.50
C PRO A 128 -44.25 40.59 -2.26
N PRO A 129 -43.90 41.82 -1.83
CA PRO A 129 -44.87 42.85 -1.51
C PRO A 129 -45.69 43.21 -2.76
N LYS A 130 -47.02 43.08 -2.65
CA LYS A 130 -47.94 43.55 -3.69
C LYS A 130 -47.82 45.06 -3.81
N ALA A 131 -47.36 45.53 -4.98
CA ALA A 131 -47.36 46.94 -5.33
C ALA A 131 -48.78 47.49 -5.34
N SER A 132 -49.03 48.48 -4.49
CA SER A 132 -50.23 49.30 -4.48
C SER A 132 -50.34 50.08 -5.78
N SER A 133 -51.41 49.86 -6.55
CA SER A 133 -51.88 50.84 -7.53
C SER A 133 -53.36 51.10 -7.29
N SER A 134 -53.60 52.32 -6.84
CA SER A 134 -54.88 52.96 -6.65
C SER A 134 -55.58 53.20 -7.99
N ARG A 135 -56.89 52.95 -8.04
CA ARG A 135 -57.83 53.80 -8.78
C ARG A 135 -59.27 53.60 -8.29
N LEU A 136 -59.94 54.74 -8.15
CA LEU A 136 -61.20 54.98 -7.49
C LEU A 136 -62.42 54.72 -8.41
N SER A 137 -63.42 54.07 -7.80
CA SER A 137 -64.84 54.44 -7.65
C SER A 137 -65.82 54.62 -8.83
N SER A 138 -67.04 54.14 -8.52
CA SER A 138 -68.42 54.59 -8.89
C SER A 138 -69.17 53.63 -9.84
N THR A 139 -70.45 53.29 -9.70
CA THR A 139 -71.56 53.54 -8.74
C THR A 139 -72.75 52.65 -9.20
N GLY A 140 -73.63 52.21 -8.29
CA GLY A 140 -75.05 51.97 -8.61
C GLY A 140 -75.63 50.58 -8.25
N PRO A 141 -76.94 50.46 -7.94
CA PRO A 141 -77.35 49.90 -6.65
C PRO A 141 -78.45 48.80 -6.66
N GLN A 142 -78.67 48.24 -5.45
CA GLN A 142 -79.87 47.55 -4.92
C GLN A 142 -80.23 46.14 -5.43
N ARG A 143 -80.44 45.20 -4.48
CA ARG A 143 -81.78 44.88 -3.92
C ARG A 143 -81.71 43.87 -2.77
N THR A 144 -82.72 43.97 -1.93
CA THR A 144 -83.00 43.36 -0.63
C THR A 144 -83.49 41.90 -0.72
N THR A 145 -83.35 41.12 0.36
CA THR A 145 -84.49 40.73 1.24
C THR A 145 -84.03 39.94 2.49
N ARG A 146 -84.61 40.34 3.62
CA ARG A 146 -84.62 39.70 4.95
C ARG A 146 -85.26 38.31 4.94
N ARG A 147 -84.85 37.45 5.88
CA ARG A 147 -85.81 36.86 6.84
C ARG A 147 -85.14 36.50 8.17
N SER A 148 -85.77 36.94 9.24
CA SER A 148 -85.50 36.64 10.65
C SER A 148 -86.72 35.93 11.21
N THR A 149 -86.51 34.94 12.09
CA THR A 149 -87.44 34.63 13.19
C THR A 149 -86.62 34.14 14.37
N ALA A 150 -86.75 34.86 15.48
CA ALA A 150 -86.28 34.51 16.82
C ALA A 150 -87.43 33.87 17.62
N GLU A 151 -87.10 33.15 18.69
CA GLU A 151 -87.59 33.33 20.09
C GLU A 151 -87.25 32.07 20.93
N HIS A 152 -86.38 32.21 21.96
CA HIS A 152 -86.70 32.27 23.41
C HIS A 152 -86.66 30.88 24.09
N SER A 153 -86.18 30.64 25.32
CA SER A 153 -85.41 31.36 26.35
C SER A 153 -85.21 30.42 27.57
N LYS A 154 -84.07 30.56 28.29
CA LYS A 154 -83.81 30.21 29.72
C LYS A 154 -83.69 28.70 30.04
N SER A 155 -82.81 28.19 30.90
CA SER A 155 -82.15 28.72 32.11
C SER A 155 -80.95 27.85 32.54
N SER A 156 -79.88 28.46 33.06
CA SER A 156 -78.88 27.77 33.91
C SER A 156 -79.42 27.62 35.36
N PRO A 157 -78.89 26.67 36.17
CA PRO A 157 -77.82 27.08 37.10
C PRO A 157 -76.76 26.02 37.48
N LYS A 158 -75.57 26.54 37.83
CA LYS A 158 -74.59 26.11 38.84
C LYS A 158 -73.75 24.82 38.63
N SER A 159 -72.56 25.07 38.08
CA SER A 159 -71.22 24.68 38.57
C SER A 159 -71.16 23.66 39.72
N LYS A 160 -70.68 22.45 39.40
CA LYS A 160 -69.81 21.67 40.28
C LYS A 160 -68.50 21.43 39.54
N ARG A 161 -67.43 21.93 40.15
CA ARG A 161 -66.04 21.84 39.74
C ARG A 161 -65.58 20.39 39.91
N THR A 162 -65.51 19.63 38.83
CA THR A 162 -64.77 18.36 38.77
C THR A 162 -63.38 18.64 38.21
N THR A 163 -62.38 18.40 39.04
CA THR A 163 -60.96 18.36 38.68
C THR A 163 -60.75 17.38 37.52
N PRO A 164 -59.88 17.69 36.54
CA PRO A 164 -59.44 16.68 35.58
C PRO A 164 -58.74 15.53 36.31
N PRO A 165 -58.88 14.27 35.87
CA PRO A 165 -58.10 13.17 36.41
C PRO A 165 -56.62 13.48 36.21
N VAL A 166 -55.82 13.31 37.26
CA VAL A 166 -54.37 13.21 37.12
C VAL A 166 -54.13 11.93 36.32
N GLU A 167 -53.71 12.06 35.06
CA GLU A 167 -53.19 10.92 34.31
C GLU A 167 -51.91 10.47 34.99
N GLU A 168 -51.93 9.28 35.58
CA GLU A 168 -50.73 8.61 36.08
C GLU A 168 -49.74 8.48 34.92
N PRO A 169 -48.45 8.78 35.11
CA PRO A 169 -47.46 8.59 34.06
C PRO A 169 -47.41 7.10 33.71
N LYS A 170 -47.75 6.75 32.48
CA LYS A 170 -47.59 5.39 31.97
C LYS A 170 -46.11 5.02 32.10
N GLU A 171 -45.81 4.04 32.93
CA GLU A 171 -44.49 3.41 33.02
C GLU A 171 -44.13 2.88 31.62
N PHE A 172 -43.13 3.50 31.00
CA PHE A 172 -42.67 3.11 29.66
C PHE A 172 -41.70 1.95 29.80
N VAL A 173 -42.05 0.80 29.22
CA VAL A 173 -41.22 -0.41 29.22
C VAL A 173 -40.42 -0.45 27.93
N CYS A 174 -39.09 -0.64 28.03
CA CYS A 174 -38.23 -0.73 26.86
C CYS A 174 -38.57 -1.98 26.01
N PRO A 175 -38.82 -1.86 24.69
CA PRO A 175 -39.14 -3.00 23.83
C PRO A 175 -38.02 -4.05 23.66
N ILE A 176 -36.79 -3.71 24.03
CA ILE A 176 -35.60 -4.57 23.83
C ILE A 176 -35.29 -5.36 25.09
N CYS A 177 -35.11 -4.69 26.23
CA CYS A 177 -34.76 -5.35 27.49
C CYS A 177 -35.96 -5.67 28.41
N PHE A 178 -37.16 -5.16 28.10
CA PHE A 178 -38.36 -5.29 28.92
C PHE A 178 -38.21 -4.76 30.36
N ASP A 179 -37.25 -3.87 30.60
CA ASP A 179 -37.02 -3.22 31.89
C ASP A 179 -37.88 -1.94 31.99
N ASP A 180 -38.61 -1.83 33.10
CA ASP A 180 -39.49 -0.71 33.48
C ASP A 180 -38.84 0.22 34.53
N THR A 181 -37.67 -0.15 35.06
CA THR A 181 -36.94 0.62 36.08
C THR A 181 -36.03 1.71 35.49
N GLN A 182 -35.78 1.67 34.18
CA GLN A 182 -34.96 2.66 33.48
C GLN A 182 -35.69 3.99 33.38
N THR A 183 -35.01 5.09 33.73
CA THR A 183 -35.59 6.44 33.67
C THR A 183 -35.11 7.25 32.46
N GLU A 184 -34.03 6.82 31.81
CA GLU A 184 -33.42 7.50 30.67
C GLU A 184 -33.73 6.78 29.35
N PHE A 185 -34.46 7.49 28.48
CA PHE A 185 -34.85 7.01 27.16
C PHE A 185 -34.35 7.94 26.06
N MET A 186 -34.01 7.34 24.93
CA MET A 186 -33.52 8.04 23.75
C MET A 186 -34.31 7.57 22.52
N ALA A 187 -34.58 8.51 21.62
CA ALA A 187 -35.24 8.26 20.35
C ALA A 187 -34.56 9.06 19.24
N LEU A 188 -34.55 8.50 18.04
CA LEU A 188 -34.22 9.22 16.82
C LEU A 188 -35.45 10.02 16.33
N ILE A 189 -35.33 10.67 15.18
CA ILE A 189 -36.43 11.41 14.55
C ILE A 189 -37.64 10.52 14.19
N CYS A 190 -37.47 9.20 14.07
CA CYS A 190 -38.56 8.25 13.88
C CYS A 190 -39.43 8.01 15.14
N GLU A 191 -39.14 8.70 16.25
CA GLU A 191 -39.86 8.62 17.54
C GLU A 191 -39.85 7.24 18.25
N HIS A 192 -39.21 6.22 17.68
CA HIS A 192 -38.96 4.93 18.34
C HIS A 192 -38.07 5.12 19.57
N LYS A 193 -38.63 4.82 20.76
CA LYS A 193 -37.98 5.00 22.06
C LYS A 193 -37.36 3.71 22.57
N PHE A 194 -36.12 3.80 23.03
CA PHE A 194 -35.40 2.71 23.70
C PHE A 194 -34.65 3.28 24.90
N CYS A 195 -34.37 2.46 25.92
CA CYS A 195 -33.58 2.92 27.06
C CYS A 195 -32.13 3.22 26.65
N ALA A 196 -31.46 4.09 27.40
CA ALA A 196 -30.09 4.49 27.14
C ALA A 196 -29.10 3.31 27.17
N SER A 197 -29.32 2.32 28.06
CA SER A 197 -28.49 1.12 28.15
C SER A 197 -28.56 0.25 26.89
N CYS A 198 -29.75 0.00 26.33
CA CYS A 198 -29.89 -0.74 25.08
C CYS A 198 -29.24 -0.02 23.90
N TRP A 199 -29.36 1.31 23.81
CA TRP A 199 -28.64 2.09 22.80
C TRP A 199 -27.12 1.94 22.93
N LYS A 200 -26.60 2.04 24.15
CA LYS A 200 -25.17 1.88 24.42
C LYS A 200 -24.68 0.49 24.01
N GLU A 201 -25.34 -0.57 24.45
CA GLU A 201 -24.96 -1.95 24.10
C GLU A 201 -25.04 -2.21 22.59
N TYR A 202 -26.10 -1.74 21.94
CA TYR A 202 -26.27 -1.86 20.49
C TYR A 202 -25.15 -1.15 19.72
N ILE A 203 -24.87 0.11 20.05
CA ILE A 203 -23.78 0.90 19.43
C ILE A 203 -22.43 0.23 19.69
N THR A 204 -22.15 -0.18 20.93
CA THR A 204 -20.90 -0.84 21.28
C THR A 204 -20.73 -2.14 20.50
N SER A 205 -21.78 -2.94 20.34
CA SER A 205 -21.74 -4.16 19.53
C SER A 205 -21.47 -3.85 18.05
N LYS A 206 -22.17 -2.87 17.46
CA LYS A 206 -21.96 -2.44 16.08
C LYS A 206 -20.53 -1.95 15.81
N VAL A 207 -19.99 -1.15 16.72
CA VAL A 207 -18.65 -0.54 16.57
C VAL A 207 -17.52 -1.52 16.87
N ARG A 208 -17.61 -2.28 17.98
CA ARG A 208 -16.52 -3.15 18.44
C ARG A 208 -16.53 -4.52 17.78
N THR A 209 -17.71 -5.10 17.56
CA THR A 209 -17.86 -6.47 17.04
C THR A 209 -18.02 -6.48 15.53
N GLU A 210 -18.93 -5.67 14.99
CA GLU A 210 -19.23 -5.66 13.55
C GLU A 210 -18.34 -4.70 12.75
N ALA A 211 -17.60 -3.82 13.43
CA ALA A 211 -16.75 -2.79 12.82
C ALA A 211 -17.51 -1.87 11.83
N GLU A 212 -18.78 -1.60 12.13
CA GLU A 212 -19.67 -0.75 11.33
C GLU A 212 -19.86 0.61 12.01
N CYS A 213 -19.82 1.69 11.23
CA CYS A 213 -20.06 3.06 11.71
C CYS A 213 -21.37 3.67 11.19
N THR A 214 -22.16 2.94 10.39
CA THR A 214 -23.51 3.35 10.01
C THR A 214 -24.50 2.69 10.97
N ILE A 215 -25.05 3.47 11.90
CA ILE A 215 -25.91 2.96 12.98
C ILE A 215 -27.36 3.34 12.67
N THR A 216 -28.22 2.35 12.45
CA THR A 216 -29.65 2.57 12.19
C THR A 216 -30.50 2.37 13.44
N CYS A 217 -31.75 2.82 13.39
CA CYS A 217 -32.76 2.55 14.42
C CYS A 217 -32.90 1.04 14.70
N MET A 218 -33.13 0.68 15.98
CA MET A 218 -33.35 -0.71 16.40
C MET A 218 -34.78 -1.23 16.12
N ALA A 219 -35.69 -0.38 15.62
CA ALA A 219 -37.04 -0.79 15.28
C ALA A 219 -37.10 -1.57 13.96
N GLU A 220 -38.03 -2.50 13.85
CA GLU A 220 -38.29 -3.23 12.61
C GLU A 220 -38.68 -2.25 11.47
N ASP A 221 -38.15 -2.50 10.27
CA ASP A 221 -38.37 -1.71 9.05
C ASP A 221 -38.03 -0.21 9.15
N CYS A 222 -37.22 0.21 10.13
CA CYS A 222 -36.81 1.59 10.30
C CYS A 222 -35.35 1.84 9.84
N ASN A 223 -35.19 2.57 8.73
CA ASN A 223 -33.88 2.88 8.14
C ASN A 223 -33.31 4.26 8.55
N ILE A 224 -33.89 4.90 9.58
CA ILE A 224 -33.36 6.17 10.08
C ILE A 224 -32.00 5.95 10.75
N VAL A 225 -31.03 6.78 10.39
CA VAL A 225 -29.65 6.70 10.88
C VAL A 225 -29.46 7.57 12.11
N ALA A 226 -28.76 7.04 13.10
CA ALA A 226 -28.27 7.76 14.25
C ALA A 226 -27.08 8.65 13.86
N LEU A 227 -27.27 9.97 13.90
CA LEU A 227 -26.21 10.93 13.59
C LEU A 227 -25.12 10.95 14.67
N ASP A 228 -23.92 11.40 14.31
CA ASP A 228 -22.74 11.37 15.19
C ASP A 228 -22.95 12.00 16.58
N PRO A 229 -23.65 13.15 16.73
CA PRO A 229 -23.95 13.70 18.05
C PRO A 229 -24.85 12.80 18.91
N PHE A 230 -25.77 12.06 18.29
CA PHE A 230 -26.60 11.08 18.99
C PHE A 230 -25.77 9.89 19.46
N VAL A 231 -24.89 9.37 18.60
CA VAL A 231 -23.99 8.26 18.94
C VAL A 231 -23.07 8.64 20.11
N GLN A 232 -22.47 9.84 20.07
CA GLN A 232 -21.65 10.35 21.16
C GLN A 232 -22.43 10.45 22.46
N LYS A 233 -23.65 11.00 22.41
CA LYS A 233 -24.52 11.12 23.59
C LYS A 233 -24.92 9.77 24.17
N ALA A 234 -25.22 8.78 23.32
CA ALA A 234 -25.65 7.45 23.74
C ALA A 234 -24.52 6.64 24.39
N LEU A 235 -23.27 6.84 23.96
CA LEU A 235 -22.09 6.20 24.57
C LEU A 235 -21.72 6.80 25.93
N GLY A 236 -22.01 8.10 26.14
CA GLY A 236 -21.71 8.82 27.38
C GLY A 236 -20.20 8.82 27.67
N ASP A 237 -19.80 8.20 28.78
CA ASP A 237 -18.41 8.15 29.24
C ASP A 237 -17.54 7.08 28.56
N ASP A 238 -18.08 6.26 27.64
CA ASP A 238 -17.32 5.22 26.93
C ASP A 238 -16.45 5.80 25.81
N LYS A 239 -15.31 6.37 26.22
CA LYS A 239 -14.34 6.99 25.31
C LYS A 239 -13.68 6.00 24.34
N GLU A 240 -13.42 4.77 24.79
CA GLU A 240 -12.76 3.75 23.96
C GLU A 240 -13.63 3.39 22.74
N THR A 241 -14.93 3.17 22.96
CA THR A 241 -15.87 2.89 21.87
C THR A 241 -16.05 4.12 20.97
N TRP A 242 -16.06 5.32 21.53
CA TRP A 242 -16.15 6.56 20.73
C TRP A 242 -14.92 6.77 19.84
N GLU A 243 -13.70 6.59 20.36
CA GLU A 243 -12.47 6.68 19.57
C GLU A 243 -12.46 5.64 18.44
N ARG A 244 -12.92 4.41 18.74
CA ARG A 244 -13.06 3.36 17.73
C ARG A 244 -14.09 3.74 16.64
N TYR A 245 -15.20 4.37 17.01
CA TYR A 245 -16.18 4.89 16.06
C TYR A 245 -15.58 5.97 15.15
N GLN A 246 -14.82 6.91 15.71
CA GLN A 246 -14.12 7.94 14.92
C GLN A 246 -13.11 7.33 13.95
N GLU A 247 -12.33 6.33 14.39
CA GLU A 247 -11.41 5.59 13.51
C GLU A 247 -12.16 4.90 12.35
N LEU A 248 -13.34 4.33 12.60
CA LEU A 248 -14.17 3.72 11.55
C LEU A 248 -14.68 4.76 10.54
N LEU A 249 -15.05 5.96 10.99
CA LEU A 249 -15.46 7.04 10.08
C LEU A 249 -14.30 7.44 9.15
N VAL A 250 -13.10 7.60 9.70
CA VAL A 250 -11.89 7.89 8.92
C VAL A 250 -11.58 6.73 7.97
N ARG A 251 -11.76 5.48 8.41
CA ARG A 251 -11.59 4.30 7.54
C ARG A 251 -12.55 4.27 6.36
N GLN A 252 -13.82 4.54 6.60
CA GLN A 252 -14.83 4.64 5.55
C GLN A 252 -14.49 5.76 4.55
N PHE A 253 -14.09 6.94 5.05
CA PHE A 253 -13.69 8.06 4.20
C PHE A 253 -12.54 7.70 3.26
N VAL A 254 -11.46 7.11 3.81
CA VAL A 254 -10.30 6.70 3.00
C VAL A 254 -10.68 5.60 2.00
N SER A 255 -11.54 4.65 2.36
CA SER A 255 -11.96 3.60 1.41
C SER A 255 -12.83 4.12 0.27
N CYS A 256 -13.53 5.24 0.46
CA CYS A 256 -14.31 5.91 -0.58
C CYS A 256 -13.43 6.66 -1.61
N ILE A 257 -12.20 7.04 -1.25
CA ILE A 257 -11.34 7.88 -2.10
C ILE A 257 -10.22 7.05 -2.75
N PRO A 258 -10.26 6.83 -4.09
CA PRO A 258 -9.31 5.91 -4.76
C PRO A 258 -7.84 6.30 -4.64
N HIS A 259 -7.53 7.59 -4.48
CA HIS A 259 -6.16 8.07 -4.34
C HIS A 259 -5.66 8.09 -2.89
N LEU A 260 -6.45 7.63 -1.90
CA LEU A 260 -6.03 7.50 -0.50
C LEU A 260 -5.93 6.03 -0.09
N LYS A 261 -4.94 5.70 0.75
CA LYS A 261 -4.80 4.35 1.33
C LYS A 261 -4.10 4.41 2.68
N PHE A 262 -4.57 3.62 3.64
CA PHE A 262 -3.88 3.47 4.91
C PHE A 262 -2.54 2.77 4.75
N CYS A 263 -1.60 3.16 5.61
CA CYS A 263 -0.41 2.37 5.85
C CYS A 263 -0.80 0.97 6.39
N PRO A 264 -0.33 -0.14 5.79
CA PRO A 264 -0.71 -1.49 6.20
C PRO A 264 -0.02 -1.96 7.49
N TYR A 265 1.04 -1.26 7.92
CA TYR A 265 1.80 -1.62 9.11
C TYR A 265 0.96 -1.52 10.39
N PRO A 266 1.04 -2.52 11.30
CA PRO A 266 0.28 -2.52 12.54
C PRO A 266 0.52 -1.24 13.36
N SER A 267 -0.53 -0.75 14.00
CA SER A 267 -0.52 0.46 14.85
C SER A 267 -0.19 1.77 14.14
N CYS A 268 0.03 1.76 12.82
CA CYS A 268 0.23 2.98 12.04
C CYS A 268 -1.13 3.58 11.63
N THR A 269 -1.38 4.85 11.97
CA THR A 269 -2.61 5.57 11.61
C THR A 269 -2.45 6.51 10.42
N TYR A 270 -1.27 6.51 9.78
CA TYR A 270 -1.01 7.36 8.62
C TYR A 270 -1.72 6.85 7.37
N THR A 271 -2.12 7.80 6.54
CA THR A 271 -2.70 7.59 5.21
C THR A 271 -1.76 8.16 4.16
N VAL A 272 -1.62 7.48 3.03
CA VAL A 272 -0.85 7.97 1.89
C VAL A 272 -1.81 8.37 0.78
N SER A 273 -1.56 9.51 0.16
CA SER A 273 -2.22 9.98 -1.05
C SER A 273 -1.32 9.74 -2.27
N CYS A 274 -1.82 9.01 -3.27
CA CYS A 274 -1.11 8.75 -4.53
C CYS A 274 -2.06 8.89 -5.73
N PRO A 275 -2.22 10.11 -6.28
CA PRO A 275 -3.10 10.35 -7.42
C PRO A 275 -2.73 9.55 -8.67
N ALA A 276 -1.43 9.32 -8.91
CA ALA A 276 -0.94 8.54 -10.05
C ALA A 276 -1.46 7.09 -10.04
N ALA A 277 -1.71 6.53 -8.86
CA ALA A 277 -2.16 5.16 -8.65
C ALA A 277 -3.66 5.03 -8.34
N ALA A 278 -4.44 6.10 -8.56
CA ALA A 278 -5.86 6.14 -8.24
C ALA A 278 -6.73 5.26 -9.16
N THR A 279 -6.23 4.92 -10.35
CA THR A 279 -6.97 4.14 -11.36
C THR A 279 -6.32 2.78 -11.59
N LYS A 280 -7.14 1.76 -11.88
CA LYS A 280 -6.64 0.41 -12.20
C LYS A 280 -5.78 0.38 -13.46
N SER A 281 -6.12 1.19 -14.47
CA SER A 281 -5.34 1.30 -15.71
C SER A 281 -3.93 1.82 -15.48
N SER A 282 -3.73 2.73 -14.51
CA SER A 282 -2.37 3.19 -14.16
C SER A 282 -1.48 2.04 -13.69
N LEU A 283 -2.03 1.05 -12.97
CA LEU A 283 -1.27 -0.06 -12.36
C LEU A 283 -0.70 -1.07 -13.37
N VAL A 284 -1.05 -0.92 -14.65
CA VAL A 284 -0.48 -1.65 -15.79
C VAL A 284 0.88 -1.08 -16.17
N THR A 285 1.10 0.22 -15.95
CA THR A 285 2.34 0.91 -16.35
C THR A 285 3.20 1.34 -15.16
N ILE A 286 2.61 1.48 -13.98
CA ILE A 286 3.32 1.91 -12.76
C ILE A 286 3.21 0.88 -11.65
N VAL A 287 4.28 0.77 -10.86
CA VAL A 287 4.31 0.02 -9.60
C VAL A 287 4.50 1.02 -8.46
N PRO A 288 3.42 1.49 -7.83
CA PRO A 288 3.46 2.64 -6.95
C PRO A 288 3.95 2.26 -5.55
N ILE A 289 5.26 2.15 -5.39
CA ILE A 289 5.89 1.93 -4.09
C ILE A 289 5.97 3.26 -3.35
N VAL A 290 5.35 3.29 -2.17
CA VAL A 290 5.22 4.49 -1.34
C VAL A 290 5.77 4.23 0.06
N THR A 291 6.07 5.31 0.76
CA THR A 291 6.46 5.28 2.17
C THR A 291 5.54 6.16 2.99
N CYS A 292 5.10 5.70 4.16
CA CYS A 292 4.35 6.57 5.07
C CYS A 292 5.29 7.49 5.87
N GLY A 293 4.78 8.64 6.31
CA GLY A 293 5.52 9.63 7.09
C GLY A 293 5.80 9.24 8.54
N ALA A 294 5.24 8.13 9.03
CA ALA A 294 5.49 7.64 10.39
C ALA A 294 6.90 7.06 10.54
N SER A 295 7.39 6.35 9.52
CA SER A 295 8.70 5.70 9.52
C SER A 295 9.20 5.49 8.09
N ASN A 296 10.49 5.73 7.87
CA ASN A 296 11.17 5.45 6.60
C ASN A 296 11.25 3.95 6.26
N THR A 297 10.90 3.06 7.20
CA THR A 297 10.86 1.60 6.99
C THR A 297 9.49 1.10 6.53
N HIS A 298 8.44 1.93 6.60
CA HIS A 298 7.10 1.55 6.17
C HIS A 298 6.97 1.70 4.66
N VAL A 299 7.51 0.73 3.92
CA VAL A 299 7.53 0.70 2.45
C VAL A 299 6.52 -0.33 1.96
N PHE A 300 5.56 0.08 1.14
CA PHE A 300 4.52 -0.82 0.63
C PHE A 300 4.03 -0.38 -0.75
N CYS A 301 3.33 -1.27 -1.45
CA CYS A 301 2.68 -0.91 -2.71
C CYS A 301 1.32 -0.25 -2.47
N PHE A 302 1.09 0.91 -3.07
CA PHE A 302 -0.22 1.56 -3.05
C PHE A 302 -1.26 0.75 -3.85
N GLY A 303 -0.87 0.21 -5.00
CA GLY A 303 -1.78 -0.43 -5.96
C GLY A 303 -2.27 -1.84 -5.59
N CYS A 304 -1.62 -2.53 -4.64
CA CYS A 304 -2.03 -3.89 -4.26
C CYS A 304 -1.82 -4.18 -2.76
N PRO A 305 -2.28 -5.34 -2.25
CA PRO A 305 -2.13 -5.73 -0.84
C PRO A 305 -0.71 -6.21 -0.44
N ILE A 306 0.30 -6.00 -1.28
CA ILE A 306 1.67 -6.44 -0.98
C ILE A 306 2.38 -5.37 -0.14
N ASP A 307 2.70 -5.75 1.10
CA ASP A 307 3.36 -4.89 2.10
C ASP A 307 4.89 -4.88 1.94
N SER A 308 5.37 -4.83 0.69
CA SER A 308 6.79 -4.72 0.36
C SER A 308 7.00 -4.17 -1.04
N ASP A 309 8.22 -3.74 -1.34
CA ASP A 309 8.62 -3.40 -2.71
C ASP A 309 8.58 -4.65 -3.58
N HIS A 310 7.73 -4.61 -4.62
CA HIS A 310 7.62 -5.66 -5.62
C HIS A 310 8.03 -5.23 -7.02
N ARG A 311 8.81 -4.15 -7.13
CA ARG A 311 9.41 -3.78 -8.41
C ARG A 311 10.45 -4.85 -8.82
N PRO A 312 10.57 -5.14 -10.12
CA PRO A 312 9.95 -4.44 -11.25
C PRO A 312 8.62 -5.03 -11.73
N VAL A 313 8.04 -6.02 -11.03
CA VAL A 313 6.83 -6.70 -11.51
C VAL A 313 5.56 -5.88 -11.24
N VAL A 314 4.66 -5.80 -12.21
CA VAL A 314 3.34 -5.16 -12.05
C VAL A 314 2.45 -5.90 -11.05
N CYS A 315 1.53 -5.15 -10.42
CA CYS A 315 0.67 -5.64 -9.34
C CYS A 315 -0.11 -6.92 -9.71
N ALA A 316 -0.65 -6.98 -10.93
CA ALA A 316 -1.42 -8.12 -11.41
C ALA A 316 -0.57 -9.40 -11.44
N VAL A 317 0.63 -9.33 -12.03
CA VAL A 317 1.55 -10.47 -12.13
C VAL A 317 2.10 -10.87 -10.75
N ALA A 318 2.40 -9.90 -9.88
CA ALA A 318 2.82 -10.18 -8.51
C ALA A 318 1.74 -10.97 -7.73
N LYS A 319 0.47 -10.57 -7.88
CA LYS A 319 -0.68 -11.26 -7.27
C LYS A 319 -0.84 -12.67 -7.84
N MET A 320 -0.69 -12.86 -9.15
CA MET A 320 -0.74 -14.17 -9.80
C MET A 320 0.38 -15.09 -9.30
N TRP A 321 1.61 -14.56 -9.17
CA TRP A 321 2.74 -15.32 -8.62
C TRP A 321 2.47 -15.77 -7.19
N LEU A 322 2.04 -14.87 -6.30
CA LEU A 322 1.73 -15.22 -4.92
C LEU A 322 0.56 -16.22 -4.81
N GLN A 323 -0.46 -16.10 -5.66
CA GLN A 323 -1.54 -17.08 -5.74
C GLN A 323 -0.99 -18.46 -6.13
N LYS A 324 -0.18 -18.53 -7.19
CA LYS A 324 0.47 -19.77 -7.62
C LYS A 324 1.33 -20.40 -6.54
N CYS A 325 2.10 -19.60 -5.80
CA CYS A 325 2.89 -20.09 -4.67
C CYS A 325 2.03 -20.71 -3.55
N ARG A 326 0.81 -20.21 -3.33
CA ARG A 326 -0.14 -20.79 -2.37
C ARG A 326 -0.71 -22.11 -2.89
N ASP A 327 -1.10 -22.15 -4.15
CA ASP A 327 -1.74 -23.32 -4.76
C ASP A 327 -0.75 -24.49 -4.92
N ASP A 328 0.50 -24.21 -5.30
CA ASP A 328 1.54 -25.23 -5.52
C ASP A 328 2.39 -25.51 -4.25
N SER A 329 1.92 -25.09 -3.07
CA SER A 329 2.68 -25.08 -1.80
C SER A 329 3.09 -26.48 -1.30
N GLU A 330 2.31 -27.53 -1.59
CA GLU A 330 2.65 -28.91 -1.20
C GLU A 330 3.87 -29.46 -1.94
N THR A 331 4.07 -29.07 -3.20
CA THR A 331 5.25 -29.49 -3.99
C THR A 331 6.49 -28.66 -3.65
N ALA A 332 6.29 -27.38 -3.30
CA ALA A 332 7.34 -26.45 -2.91
C ALA A 332 7.90 -26.71 -1.50
N ASN A 333 7.05 -27.17 -0.56
CA ASN A 333 7.47 -27.45 0.82
C ASN A 333 8.37 -28.70 0.93
N TRP A 334 8.22 -29.67 0.02
CA TRP A 334 9.07 -30.88 0.00
C TRP A 334 10.54 -30.58 -0.37
N ILE A 335 10.81 -29.48 -1.07
CA ILE A 335 12.14 -29.11 -1.59
C ILE A 335 12.89 -28.12 -0.68
N LYS A 336 12.21 -27.56 0.34
CA LYS A 336 12.75 -26.51 1.21
C LYS A 336 13.62 -27.09 2.34
N SER A 337 14.65 -27.85 1.99
CA SER A 337 15.71 -28.18 2.94
C SER A 337 16.70 -27.01 3.02
N ASN A 338 16.91 -26.46 4.22
CA ASN A 338 18.01 -25.51 4.50
C ASN A 338 19.39 -26.15 4.36
N THR A 339 19.41 -27.45 4.08
CA THR A 339 20.57 -28.30 3.90
C THR A 339 20.57 -28.89 2.49
N LYS A 340 21.73 -28.84 1.84
CA LYS A 340 21.99 -29.49 0.54
C LYS A 340 23.25 -30.35 0.65
N GLU A 341 23.46 -31.26 -0.30
CA GLU A 341 24.66 -32.08 -0.36
C GLU A 341 25.66 -31.52 -1.36
N CYS A 342 26.96 -31.56 -1.03
CA CYS A 342 28.01 -31.17 -1.95
C CYS A 342 27.99 -32.08 -3.19
N SER A 343 27.91 -31.50 -4.39
CA SER A 343 27.89 -32.26 -5.66
C SER A 343 29.18 -33.07 -5.91
N LYS A 344 30.30 -32.73 -5.25
CA LYS A 344 31.58 -33.44 -5.40
C LYS A 344 31.82 -34.53 -4.35
N CYS A 345 31.42 -34.32 -3.09
CA CYS A 345 31.78 -35.22 -1.98
C CYS A 345 30.61 -35.65 -1.08
N GLN A 346 29.39 -35.23 -1.42
CA GLN A 346 28.12 -35.56 -0.75
C GLN A 346 28.07 -35.20 0.73
N SER A 347 28.99 -34.35 1.22
CA SER A 347 28.88 -33.81 2.57
C SER A 347 27.67 -32.90 2.65
N THR A 348 26.86 -33.04 3.71
CA THR A 348 25.76 -32.13 4.01
C THR A 348 26.30 -30.72 4.32
N ILE A 349 25.70 -29.70 3.71
CA ILE A 349 26.04 -28.28 3.83
C ILE A 349 24.77 -27.50 4.18
N GLU A 350 24.86 -26.66 5.21
CA GLU A 350 23.81 -25.72 5.61
C GLU A 350 24.15 -24.32 5.10
N LYS A 351 23.13 -23.56 4.66
CA LYS A 351 23.30 -22.16 4.24
C LYS A 351 23.51 -21.26 5.46
N ASN A 352 24.67 -20.63 5.57
CA ASN A 352 25.08 -19.82 6.73
C ASN A 352 25.29 -18.32 6.41
N GLY A 353 24.87 -17.87 5.23
CA GLY A 353 25.04 -16.51 4.74
C GLY A 353 24.04 -16.18 3.63
N GLY A 354 24.00 -14.91 3.22
CA GLY A 354 23.14 -14.45 2.13
C GLY A 354 23.74 -14.78 0.76
N CYS A 355 25.06 -14.87 0.66
CA CYS A 355 25.78 -15.15 -0.57
C CYS A 355 25.44 -16.54 -1.14
N ASN A 356 25.29 -16.61 -2.46
CA ASN A 356 25.08 -17.87 -3.17
C ASN A 356 26.39 -18.57 -3.58
N HIS A 357 27.53 -17.89 -3.49
CA HIS A 357 28.86 -18.50 -3.61
C HIS A 357 29.14 -19.32 -2.34
N MET A 358 29.33 -20.63 -2.48
CA MET A 358 29.62 -21.51 -1.35
C MET A 358 30.86 -22.36 -1.58
N THR A 359 31.69 -22.47 -0.53
CA THR A 359 32.88 -23.33 -0.52
C THR A 359 32.67 -24.52 0.42
N CYS A 360 32.77 -25.74 -0.11
CA CYS A 360 32.63 -26.96 0.70
C CYS A 360 33.75 -27.07 1.75
N LYS A 361 33.42 -27.17 3.04
CA LYS A 361 34.41 -27.29 4.12
C LYS A 361 35.29 -28.55 4.02
N LYS A 362 34.75 -29.66 3.50
CA LYS A 362 35.43 -30.97 3.40
C LYS A 362 36.35 -31.07 2.18
N CYS A 363 35.87 -30.69 0.99
CA CYS A 363 36.61 -30.88 -0.26
C CYS A 363 37.05 -29.60 -0.96
N LYS A 364 36.75 -28.43 -0.37
CA LYS A 364 37.09 -27.08 -0.87
C LYS A 364 36.56 -26.75 -2.27
N TYR A 365 35.60 -27.54 -2.77
CA TYR A 365 34.92 -27.25 -4.03
C TYR A 365 34.00 -26.03 -3.88
N GLU A 366 34.09 -25.11 -4.83
CA GLU A 366 33.31 -23.88 -4.92
C GLU A 366 32.16 -24.07 -5.91
N PHE A 367 30.94 -23.76 -5.46
CA PHE A 367 29.73 -24.01 -6.22
C PHE A 367 28.65 -22.97 -5.91
N CYS A 368 27.68 -22.87 -6.80
CA CYS A 368 26.50 -22.02 -6.61
C CYS A 368 25.43 -22.78 -5.82
N TRP A 369 24.92 -22.16 -4.74
CA TRP A 369 23.86 -22.75 -3.91
C TRP A 369 22.57 -23.02 -4.69
N VAL A 370 22.26 -22.23 -5.71
CA VAL A 370 21.01 -22.33 -6.47
C VAL A 370 21.05 -23.54 -7.40
N CYS A 371 22.01 -23.59 -8.33
CA CYS A 371 22.06 -24.63 -9.37
C CYS A 371 22.95 -25.84 -9.03
N MET A 372 23.74 -25.77 -7.95
CA MET A 372 24.74 -26.79 -7.56
C MET A 372 25.88 -26.99 -8.57
N GLY A 373 25.99 -26.11 -9.57
CA GLY A 373 27.05 -26.09 -10.58
C GLY A 373 28.34 -25.39 -10.09
N PRO A 374 29.45 -25.57 -10.81
CA PRO A 374 30.73 -24.96 -10.48
C PRO A 374 30.66 -23.43 -10.47
N TRP A 375 31.26 -22.82 -9.45
CA TRP A 375 31.30 -21.36 -9.36
C TRP A 375 32.15 -20.73 -10.48
N SER A 376 33.22 -21.39 -10.91
CA SER A 376 34.13 -20.91 -11.96
C SER A 376 33.46 -20.65 -13.31
N GLU A 377 32.32 -21.27 -13.60
CA GLU A 377 31.56 -21.03 -14.83
C GLU A 377 30.63 -19.81 -14.71
N HIS A 378 30.28 -19.41 -13.48
CA HIS A 378 29.47 -18.22 -13.24
C HIS A 378 30.28 -16.97 -13.59
N GLY A 379 29.70 -16.07 -14.38
CA GLY A 379 30.37 -14.88 -14.90
C GLY A 379 30.91 -15.03 -16.32
N THR A 380 30.90 -16.24 -16.89
CA THR A 380 31.19 -16.42 -18.32
C THR A 380 29.97 -16.08 -19.18
N ALA A 381 30.21 -15.64 -20.42
CA ALA A 381 29.11 -15.26 -21.34
C ALA A 381 28.21 -16.43 -21.76
N TRP A 382 28.74 -17.66 -21.72
CA TRP A 382 28.06 -18.87 -22.21
C TRP A 382 27.29 -19.62 -21.12
N TYR A 383 27.57 -19.38 -19.84
CA TYR A 383 26.88 -20.03 -18.73
C TYR A 383 25.80 -19.11 -18.12
N SER A 384 24.53 -19.53 -18.17
CA SER A 384 23.40 -18.76 -17.65
C SER A 384 22.64 -19.57 -16.60
N CYS A 385 22.93 -19.31 -15.33
CA CYS A 385 22.26 -19.96 -14.20
C CYS A 385 20.81 -19.46 -14.02
N ASN A 386 20.50 -18.23 -14.41
CA ASN A 386 19.19 -17.61 -14.21
C ASN A 386 18.13 -18.09 -15.21
N ARG A 387 18.53 -18.37 -16.46
CA ARG A 387 17.63 -18.77 -17.55
C ARG A 387 17.14 -20.22 -17.40
N TYR A 388 15.88 -20.47 -17.76
CA TYR A 388 15.34 -21.82 -17.87
C TYR A 388 15.47 -22.31 -19.32
N ASP A 389 16.01 -23.51 -19.54
CA ASP A 389 16.11 -24.07 -20.88
C ASP A 389 14.76 -24.63 -21.34
N GLU A 390 14.03 -23.83 -22.12
CA GLU A 390 12.73 -24.20 -22.67
C GLU A 390 12.81 -25.33 -23.71
N LYS A 391 13.99 -25.63 -24.28
CA LYS A 391 14.13 -26.70 -25.30
C LYS A 391 13.76 -28.07 -24.75
N ALA A 392 14.05 -28.33 -23.47
CA ALA A 392 13.64 -29.56 -22.79
C ALA A 392 12.11 -29.70 -22.64
N SER A 393 11.38 -28.57 -22.64
CA SER A 393 9.92 -28.52 -22.54
C SER A 393 9.22 -28.69 -23.90
N VAL A 394 9.80 -28.16 -24.98
CA VAL A 394 9.22 -28.23 -26.34
C VAL A 394 9.16 -29.65 -26.89
N ASP A 395 10.08 -30.53 -26.47
CA ASP A 395 10.10 -31.95 -26.87
C ASP A 395 9.05 -32.82 -26.15
N ALA A 396 8.26 -32.25 -25.25
CA ALA A 396 7.24 -32.95 -24.46
C ALA A 396 5.96 -33.28 -25.27
N ARG A 397 5.93 -34.47 -25.89
CA ARG A 397 4.81 -34.91 -26.74
C ARG A 397 3.54 -35.32 -25.98
N ASP A 398 3.68 -35.89 -24.79
CA ASP A 398 2.56 -36.41 -24.00
C ASP A 398 2.11 -35.47 -22.86
N ALA A 399 0.85 -35.59 -22.44
CA ALA A 399 0.25 -34.72 -21.40
C ALA A 399 1.00 -34.80 -20.06
N GLN A 400 1.51 -36.00 -19.71
CA GLN A 400 2.31 -36.21 -18.51
C GLN A 400 3.66 -35.48 -18.59
N THR A 401 4.32 -35.53 -19.76
CA THR A 401 5.60 -34.84 -19.98
C THR A 401 5.43 -33.32 -19.95
N ARG A 402 4.32 -32.78 -20.49
CA ARG A 402 3.99 -31.34 -20.38
C ARG A 402 3.76 -30.89 -18.95
N SER A 403 3.01 -31.68 -18.17
CA SER A 403 2.77 -31.40 -16.74
C SER A 403 4.09 -31.39 -15.96
N ARG A 404 4.98 -32.37 -16.22
CA ARG A 404 6.31 -32.42 -15.61
C ARG A 404 7.17 -31.23 -15.99
N ALA A 405 7.24 -30.88 -17.27
CA ALA A 405 8.02 -29.73 -17.74
C ALA A 405 7.51 -28.41 -17.15
N SER A 406 6.20 -28.24 -17.03
CA SER A 406 5.58 -27.07 -16.38
C SER A 406 5.93 -26.99 -14.90
N LEU A 407 5.97 -28.12 -14.19
CA LEU A 407 6.39 -28.18 -12.80
C LEU A 407 7.89 -27.88 -12.65
N GLU A 408 8.74 -28.46 -13.49
CA GLU A 408 10.19 -28.19 -13.49
C GLU A 408 10.48 -26.70 -13.76
N ARG A 409 9.77 -26.09 -14.73
CA ARG A 409 9.81 -24.65 -14.98
C ARG A 409 9.40 -23.86 -13.75
N TYR A 410 8.26 -24.19 -13.14
CA TYR A 410 7.82 -23.51 -11.91
C TYR A 410 8.88 -23.61 -10.79
N LEU A 411 9.40 -24.80 -10.53
CA LEU A 411 10.41 -25.03 -9.51
C LEU A 411 11.70 -24.25 -9.77
N HIS A 412 12.11 -24.10 -11.04
CA HIS A 412 13.27 -23.28 -11.41
C HIS A 412 13.13 -21.84 -10.93
N TYR A 413 12.01 -21.18 -11.26
CA TYR A 413 11.77 -19.78 -10.89
C TYR A 413 11.42 -19.64 -9.40
N TYR A 414 10.63 -20.57 -8.83
CA TYR A 414 10.26 -20.55 -7.42
C TYR A 414 11.46 -20.70 -6.50
N ASN A 415 12.37 -21.65 -6.80
CA ASN A 415 13.56 -21.86 -5.97
C ASN A 415 14.44 -20.60 -5.95
N ARG A 416 14.58 -19.89 -7.08
CA ARG A 416 15.34 -18.64 -7.16
C ARG A 416 14.64 -17.50 -6.41
N TRP A 417 13.34 -17.33 -6.62
CA TRP A 417 12.51 -16.37 -5.89
C TRP A 417 12.62 -16.56 -4.36
N ALA A 418 12.43 -17.80 -3.89
CA ALA A 418 12.50 -18.14 -2.47
C ALA A 418 13.93 -18.00 -1.91
N ASN A 419 14.94 -18.34 -2.72
CA ASN A 419 16.34 -18.20 -2.34
C ASN A 419 16.72 -16.74 -2.12
N HIS A 420 16.32 -15.81 -3.01
CA HIS A 420 16.59 -14.38 -2.81
C HIS A 420 15.90 -13.82 -1.56
N GLU A 421 14.67 -14.25 -1.26
CA GLU A 421 13.99 -13.88 -0.02
C GLU A 421 14.76 -14.38 1.22
N GLN A 422 15.19 -15.64 1.21
CA GLN A 422 15.95 -16.21 2.32
C GLN A 422 17.33 -15.55 2.45
N SER A 423 18.03 -15.32 1.35
CA SER A 423 19.32 -14.61 1.33
C SER A 423 19.20 -13.20 1.88
N ALA A 424 18.15 -12.46 1.55
CA ALA A 424 17.91 -11.12 2.08
C ALA A 424 17.72 -11.12 3.60
N LYS A 425 17.00 -12.12 4.14
CA LYS A 425 16.84 -12.31 5.59
C LYS A 425 18.19 -12.61 6.27
N LEU A 426 18.97 -13.53 5.71
CA LEU A 426 20.29 -13.90 6.23
C LEU A 426 21.28 -12.72 6.19
N SER A 427 21.26 -11.90 5.13
CA SER A 427 22.08 -10.68 5.05
C SER A 427 21.72 -9.68 6.16
N MET A 428 20.44 -9.54 6.51
CA MET A 428 20.00 -8.67 7.61
C MET A 428 20.40 -9.22 8.98
N GLU A 429 20.33 -10.53 9.20
CA GLU A 429 20.82 -11.16 10.43
C GLU A 429 22.35 -11.03 10.57
N LEU A 430 23.07 -11.12 9.44
CA LEU A 430 24.50 -10.87 9.40
C LEU A 430 24.81 -9.42 9.79
N TYR A 431 24.04 -8.43 9.31
CA TYR A 431 24.21 -7.02 9.70
C TYR A 431 24.22 -6.85 11.22
N VAL A 432 23.23 -7.40 11.92
CA VAL A 432 23.13 -7.27 13.38
C VAL A 432 24.35 -7.84 14.11
N LYS A 433 24.93 -8.93 13.58
CA LYS A 433 26.17 -9.52 14.12
C LYS A 433 27.39 -8.68 13.77
N THR A 434 27.46 -8.17 12.55
CA THR A 434 28.56 -7.36 12.04
C THR A 434 28.61 -5.98 12.71
N GLU A 435 27.46 -5.35 12.96
CA GLU A 435 27.33 -4.08 13.68
C GLU A 435 27.96 -4.18 15.08
N LYS A 436 27.61 -5.22 15.85
CA LYS A 436 28.22 -5.46 17.18
C LYS A 436 29.74 -5.63 17.10
N LYS A 437 30.23 -6.41 16.13
CA LYS A 437 31.68 -6.59 15.93
C LYS A 437 32.37 -5.28 15.54
N MET A 438 31.70 -4.44 14.76
CA MET A 438 32.24 -3.14 14.36
C MET A 438 32.27 -2.14 15.53
N GLU A 439 31.27 -2.18 16.42
CA GLU A 439 31.29 -1.41 17.67
C GLU A 439 32.44 -1.86 18.59
N GLU A 440 32.68 -3.16 18.74
CA GLU A 440 33.81 -3.70 19.49
C GLU A 440 35.16 -3.30 18.85
N MET A 441 35.25 -3.33 17.52
CA MET A 441 36.44 -2.93 16.77
C MET A 441 36.70 -1.42 16.87
N GLN A 442 35.65 -0.59 16.98
CA GLN A 442 35.78 0.85 17.23
C GLN A 442 36.38 1.17 18.60
N ILE A 443 36.09 0.35 19.62
CA ILE A 443 36.63 0.55 20.98
C ILE A 443 38.10 0.12 21.05
N THR A 444 38.47 -0.90 20.26
CA THR A 444 39.79 -1.55 20.32
C THR A 444 40.77 -1.05 19.26
N SER A 445 40.30 -0.38 18.22
CA SER A 445 41.10 0.15 17.09
C SER A 445 40.85 1.66 16.91
N GLU A 446 41.78 2.37 16.27
CA GLU A 446 41.66 3.83 15.99
C GLU A 446 40.68 4.17 14.85
N LEU A 447 39.69 3.31 14.57
CA LEU A 447 38.72 3.53 13.50
C LEU A 447 37.63 4.51 13.92
N THR A 448 37.30 5.45 13.05
CA THR A 448 36.26 6.46 13.26
C THR A 448 34.87 5.90 12.95
N TRP A 449 33.84 6.41 13.62
CA TRP A 449 32.43 5.99 13.41
C TRP A 449 31.96 6.11 11.94
N ILE A 450 32.52 7.07 11.18
CA ILE A 450 32.25 7.25 9.74
C ILE A 450 32.76 6.06 8.92
N GLN A 451 33.85 5.41 9.36
CA GLN A 451 34.45 4.26 8.67
C GLN A 451 33.62 2.97 8.83
N VAL A 452 32.53 2.96 9.61
CA VAL A 452 31.66 1.78 9.80
C VAL A 452 30.34 1.90 9.03
N GLN A 453 29.89 3.12 8.69
CA GLN A 453 28.62 3.37 8.01
C GLN A 453 28.56 2.81 6.56
N PHE A 454 29.70 2.59 5.91
CA PHE A 454 29.72 2.07 4.53
C PHE A 454 29.12 0.66 4.42
N MET A 455 29.31 -0.18 5.45
CA MET A 455 28.79 -1.56 5.47
C MET A 455 27.27 -1.59 5.63
N LYS A 456 26.72 -0.70 6.45
CA LYS A 456 25.27 -0.52 6.57
C LYS A 456 24.64 -0.13 5.22
N LYS A 457 25.25 0.84 4.52
CA LYS A 457 24.80 1.25 3.19
C LYS A 457 24.88 0.11 2.18
N ALA A 458 26.00 -0.63 2.17
CA ALA A 458 26.20 -1.77 1.29
C ALA A 458 25.15 -2.87 1.52
N LEU A 459 24.85 -3.18 2.78
CA LEU A 459 23.84 -4.17 3.16
C LEU A 459 22.41 -3.75 2.80
N ASP A 460 22.05 -2.47 3.00
CA ASP A 460 20.76 -1.93 2.55
C ASP A 460 20.62 -2.01 1.02
N VAL A 461 21.69 -1.73 0.27
CA VAL A 461 21.73 -1.91 -1.19
C VAL A 461 21.57 -3.39 -1.58
N VAL A 462 22.32 -4.31 -0.94
CA VAL A 462 22.18 -5.76 -1.19
C VAL A 462 20.76 -6.23 -0.87
N PHE A 463 20.18 -5.81 0.24
CA PHE A 463 18.81 -6.16 0.61
C PHE A 463 17.81 -5.71 -0.46
N ARG A 464 17.87 -4.44 -0.88
CA ARG A 464 16.98 -3.91 -1.93
C ARG A 464 17.16 -4.65 -3.24
N CYS A 465 18.40 -4.89 -3.68
CA CYS A 465 18.66 -5.58 -4.94
C CYS A 465 18.23 -7.05 -4.89
N ARG A 466 18.37 -7.74 -3.75
CA ARG A 466 17.83 -9.10 -3.56
C ARG A 466 16.30 -9.11 -3.63
N MET A 467 15.63 -8.09 -3.09
CA MET A 467 14.18 -7.92 -3.24
C MET A 467 13.78 -7.66 -4.70
N THR A 468 14.50 -6.80 -5.42
CA THR A 468 14.31 -6.62 -6.88
C THR A 468 14.49 -7.95 -7.62
N LEU A 469 15.59 -8.66 -7.38
CA LEU A 469 15.91 -9.95 -8.02
C LEU A 469 14.85 -11.02 -7.73
N LYS A 470 14.36 -11.10 -6.48
CA LYS A 470 13.23 -11.96 -6.12
C LYS A 470 12.08 -11.72 -7.11
N TRP A 471 11.70 -10.47 -7.33
CA TRP A 471 10.57 -10.12 -8.18
C TRP A 471 10.86 -10.18 -9.69
N THR A 472 12.12 -10.05 -10.13
CA THR A 472 12.48 -10.32 -11.54
C THR A 472 12.23 -11.78 -11.92
N TYR A 473 12.47 -12.74 -11.01
CA TYR A 473 12.15 -14.15 -11.27
C TYR A 473 10.64 -14.42 -11.38
N ALA A 474 9.82 -13.74 -10.58
CA ALA A 474 8.36 -13.83 -10.71
C ALA A 474 7.89 -13.26 -12.05
N MET A 475 8.49 -12.15 -12.51
CA MET A 475 8.21 -11.56 -13.81
C MET A 475 8.65 -12.48 -14.96
N ALA A 476 9.89 -12.96 -14.94
CA ALA A 476 10.45 -13.83 -15.99
C ALA A 476 9.67 -15.12 -16.19
N TYR A 477 9.05 -15.67 -15.13
CA TYR A 477 8.18 -16.84 -15.24
C TYR A 477 6.93 -16.59 -16.10
N TYR A 478 6.40 -15.38 -16.15
CA TYR A 478 5.20 -15.06 -16.92
C TYR A 478 5.51 -14.34 -18.23
N LEU A 479 6.73 -13.85 -18.44
CA LEU A 479 7.14 -13.22 -19.69
C LEU A 479 7.17 -14.22 -20.84
N ALA A 480 6.53 -13.82 -21.95
CA ALA A 480 6.56 -14.56 -23.19
C ALA A 480 7.96 -14.57 -23.80
N SER A 481 8.33 -15.71 -24.39
CA SER A 481 9.65 -15.88 -25.00
C SER A 481 9.83 -14.98 -26.23
N GLY A 482 10.99 -14.34 -26.32
CA GLY A 482 11.34 -13.38 -27.37
C GLY A 482 12.51 -12.49 -26.97
N ASN A 483 12.90 -11.58 -27.87
CA ASN A 483 14.09 -10.72 -27.69
C ASN A 483 14.03 -9.86 -26.42
N ASP A 484 12.86 -9.33 -26.07
CA ASP A 484 12.68 -8.51 -24.86
C ASP A 484 12.93 -9.33 -23.57
N LYS A 485 12.50 -10.59 -23.54
CA LYS A 485 12.76 -11.49 -22.40
C LYS A 485 14.25 -11.84 -22.31
N GLU A 486 14.91 -12.08 -23.44
CA GLU A 486 16.35 -12.36 -23.44
C GLU A 486 17.15 -11.18 -22.88
N LEU A 487 16.86 -9.95 -23.34
CA LEU A 487 17.49 -8.73 -22.83
C LEU A 487 17.22 -8.51 -21.34
N PHE A 488 15.98 -8.75 -20.89
CA PHE A 488 15.61 -8.70 -19.48
C PHE A 488 16.42 -9.69 -18.64
N GLU A 489 16.58 -10.93 -19.11
CA GLU A 489 17.35 -11.96 -18.42
C GLU A 489 18.87 -11.67 -18.42
N ASP A 490 19.40 -10.98 -19.43
CA ASP A 490 20.78 -10.49 -19.42
C ASP A 490 20.98 -9.39 -18.36
N ASN A 491 20.05 -8.43 -18.29
CA ASN A 491 20.05 -7.40 -17.25
C ASN A 491 19.94 -8.01 -15.84
N GLN A 492 19.08 -9.02 -15.67
CA GLN A 492 18.92 -9.79 -14.45
C GLN A 492 20.22 -10.50 -14.05
N ARG A 493 20.88 -11.21 -14.99
CA ARG A 493 22.14 -11.92 -14.73
C ARG A 493 23.23 -10.99 -14.24
N ASP A 494 23.37 -9.84 -14.88
CA ASP A 494 24.39 -8.85 -14.51
C ASP A 494 24.12 -8.25 -13.12
N LEU A 495 22.86 -7.95 -12.79
CA LEU A 495 22.49 -7.49 -11.45
C LEU A 495 22.78 -8.58 -10.41
N GLU A 496 22.41 -9.82 -10.68
CA GLU A 496 22.64 -10.96 -9.78
C GLU A 496 24.14 -11.14 -9.51
N ARG A 497 24.97 -11.15 -10.55
CA ARG A 497 26.43 -11.22 -10.42
C ARG A 497 26.98 -10.10 -9.54
N ALA A 498 26.59 -8.86 -9.82
CA ALA A 498 27.04 -7.70 -9.04
C ALA A 498 26.64 -7.81 -7.56
N VAL A 499 25.42 -8.28 -7.28
CA VAL A 499 24.91 -8.48 -5.91
C VAL A 499 25.67 -9.57 -5.17
N GLU A 500 25.96 -10.71 -5.82
CA GLU A 500 26.71 -11.79 -5.17
C GLU A 500 28.16 -11.38 -4.89
N GLU A 501 28.82 -10.68 -5.82
CA GLU A 501 30.19 -10.16 -5.60
C GLU A 501 30.24 -9.16 -4.43
N LEU A 502 29.24 -8.27 -4.31
CA LEU A 502 29.14 -7.37 -3.15
C LEU A 502 28.83 -8.13 -1.86
N SER A 503 27.94 -9.13 -1.92
CA SER A 503 27.60 -9.96 -0.76
C SER A 503 28.81 -10.73 -0.25
N GLU A 504 29.66 -11.23 -1.14
CA GLU A 504 30.91 -11.91 -0.81
C GLU A 504 31.90 -10.98 -0.11
N LEU A 505 32.07 -9.75 -0.61
CA LEU A 505 32.91 -8.74 0.06
C LEU A 505 32.39 -8.39 1.46
N ILE A 506 31.07 -8.35 1.65
CA ILE A 506 30.46 -8.06 2.96
C ILE A 506 30.61 -9.24 3.93
N GLU A 507 30.57 -10.48 3.42
CA GLU A 507 30.71 -11.71 4.21
C GLU A 507 32.17 -12.08 4.51
N ALA A 508 33.13 -11.41 3.86
CA ALA A 508 34.56 -11.61 4.09
C ALA A 508 34.95 -11.25 5.55
N PRO A 509 35.94 -11.95 6.12
CA PRO A 509 36.45 -11.64 7.45
C PRO A 509 37.00 -10.21 7.49
N ILE A 510 36.74 -9.52 8.60
CA ILE A 510 37.15 -8.13 8.81
C ILE A 510 38.45 -8.15 9.61
N ASP A 511 39.56 -7.81 8.95
CA ASP A 511 40.86 -7.69 9.57
C ASP A 511 41.30 -6.21 9.63
N PRO A 512 41.94 -5.74 10.72
CA PRO A 512 42.35 -4.34 10.87
C PRO A 512 43.31 -3.84 9.77
N GLU A 513 44.12 -4.73 9.19
CA GLU A 513 45.08 -4.39 8.14
C GLU A 513 44.43 -4.22 6.76
N THR A 514 43.33 -4.94 6.49
CA THR A 514 42.65 -4.95 5.20
C THR A 514 41.41 -4.04 5.17
N ILE A 515 41.01 -3.48 6.30
CA ILE A 515 39.77 -2.68 6.42
C ILE A 515 39.70 -1.49 5.46
N MET A 516 40.83 -0.83 5.18
CA MET A 516 40.86 0.32 4.27
C MET A 516 40.63 -0.10 2.81
N THR A 517 41.27 -1.18 2.37
CA THR A 517 41.10 -1.71 1.01
C THR A 517 39.72 -2.33 0.85
N LEU A 518 39.22 -3.03 1.88
CA LEU A 518 37.86 -3.56 1.92
C LEU A 518 36.83 -2.43 1.83
N ARG A 519 37.01 -1.33 2.56
CA ARG A 519 36.12 -0.17 2.51
C ARG A 519 36.00 0.40 1.11
N GLN A 520 37.13 0.59 0.43
CA GLN A 520 37.14 1.12 -0.94
C GLN A 520 36.37 0.17 -1.87
N LYS A 521 36.75 -1.12 -1.89
CA LYS A 521 36.10 -2.15 -2.72
C LYS A 521 34.60 -2.25 -2.47
N VAL A 522 34.16 -2.30 -1.22
CA VAL A 522 32.74 -2.37 -0.86
C VAL A 522 32.01 -1.10 -1.29
N THR A 523 32.60 0.08 -1.12
CA THR A 523 31.96 1.35 -1.50
C THR A 523 31.77 1.43 -3.02
N ASP A 524 32.82 1.15 -3.79
CA ASP A 524 32.78 1.18 -5.26
C ASP A 524 31.77 0.16 -5.79
N LYS A 525 31.82 -1.07 -5.25
CA LYS A 525 30.90 -2.13 -5.63
C LYS A 525 29.45 -1.84 -5.22
N THR A 526 29.24 -1.15 -4.10
CA THR A 526 27.90 -0.68 -3.68
C THR A 526 27.31 0.29 -4.70
N VAL A 527 28.10 1.24 -5.21
CA VAL A 527 27.65 2.18 -6.24
C VAL A 527 27.32 1.42 -7.54
N TYR A 528 28.19 0.50 -7.96
CA TYR A 528 27.97 -0.32 -9.16
C TYR A 528 26.68 -1.16 -9.06
N VAL A 529 26.48 -1.86 -7.94
CA VAL A 529 25.26 -2.66 -7.69
C VAL A 529 24.02 -1.78 -7.70
N GLN A 530 24.08 -0.61 -7.06
CA GLN A 530 22.98 0.34 -7.09
C GLN A 530 22.65 0.76 -8.52
N LYS A 531 23.65 1.09 -9.34
CA LYS A 531 23.44 1.47 -10.75
C LYS A 531 22.86 0.33 -11.58
N ARG A 532 23.32 -0.91 -11.40
CA ARG A 532 22.74 -2.09 -12.09
C ARG A 532 21.27 -2.30 -11.70
N ASN A 533 20.93 -2.09 -10.43
CA ASN A 533 19.55 -2.19 -9.97
C ASN A 533 18.67 -1.08 -10.57
N GLU A 534 19.21 0.14 -10.68
CA GLU A 534 18.54 1.25 -11.36
C GLU A 534 18.27 0.95 -12.83
N ILE A 535 19.27 0.45 -13.57
CA ILE A 535 19.11 0.02 -14.96
C ILE A 535 17.98 -1.02 -15.09
N MET A 536 17.98 -2.03 -14.23
CA MET A 536 16.96 -3.08 -14.22
C MET A 536 15.54 -2.50 -14.01
N LEU A 537 15.39 -1.57 -13.06
CA LEU A 537 14.12 -0.93 -12.75
C LEU A 537 13.67 0.04 -13.86
N GLU A 538 14.59 0.86 -14.40
CA GLU A 538 14.31 1.84 -15.45
C GLU A 538 13.96 1.18 -16.79
N ASP A 539 14.73 0.19 -17.22
CA ASP A 539 14.45 -0.56 -18.45
C ASP A 539 13.07 -1.21 -18.37
N THR A 540 12.76 -1.84 -17.24
CA THR A 540 11.46 -2.47 -17.05
C THR A 540 10.31 -1.46 -17.05
N ALA A 541 10.47 -0.34 -16.35
CA ALA A 541 9.47 0.73 -16.31
C ALA A 541 9.23 1.35 -17.69
N LYS A 542 10.29 1.64 -18.45
CA LYS A 542 10.20 2.11 -19.84
C LYS A 542 9.49 1.08 -20.72
N GLY A 543 9.81 -0.21 -20.56
CA GLY A 543 9.15 -1.28 -21.31
C GLY A 543 7.65 -1.38 -21.05
N TYR A 544 7.16 -1.02 -19.85
CA TYR A 544 5.71 -0.93 -19.62
C TYR A 544 5.09 0.27 -20.35
N LEU A 545 5.74 1.43 -20.34
CA LEU A 545 5.27 2.62 -21.06
C LEU A 545 5.25 2.42 -22.58
N GLU A 546 6.19 1.64 -23.10
CA GLU A 546 6.33 1.31 -24.52
C GLU A 546 5.46 0.11 -24.95
N GLY A 547 4.85 -0.62 -24.00
CA GLY A 547 4.09 -1.84 -24.30
C GLY A 547 4.96 -3.01 -24.80
N ARG A 548 6.25 -3.05 -24.44
CA ARG A 548 7.19 -4.11 -24.86
C ARG A 548 6.90 -5.47 -24.23
N TRP A 549 6.40 -5.49 -22.99
CA TRP A 549 6.23 -6.72 -22.22
C TRP A 549 5.01 -7.51 -22.68
N LYS A 550 5.25 -8.75 -23.10
CA LYS A 550 4.23 -9.74 -23.47
C LYS A 550 4.21 -10.88 -22.46
N TRP A 551 3.04 -11.45 -22.21
CA TRP A 551 2.82 -12.45 -21.17
C TRP A 551 2.34 -13.78 -21.77
N ASP A 552 2.81 -14.90 -21.22
CA ASP A 552 2.36 -16.26 -21.59
C ASP A 552 0.94 -16.59 -21.09
N VAL A 553 0.38 -15.71 -20.26
CA VAL A 553 -0.91 -15.87 -19.59
C VAL A 553 -1.70 -14.58 -19.70
N THR A 554 -3.03 -14.66 -19.54
CA THR A 554 -3.88 -13.47 -19.42
C THR A 554 -3.54 -12.72 -18.14
N VAL A 555 -3.18 -11.45 -18.26
CA VAL A 555 -2.88 -10.56 -17.14
C VAL A 555 -3.89 -9.42 -17.14
N GLU A 556 -4.54 -9.19 -15.98
CA GLU A 556 -5.52 -8.10 -15.81
C GLU A 556 -4.89 -6.77 -16.24
N GLY A 557 -5.55 -6.08 -17.19
CA GLY A 557 -5.10 -4.80 -17.74
C GLY A 557 -4.15 -4.87 -18.94
N PHE A 558 -3.76 -6.08 -19.39
CA PHE A 558 -2.96 -6.31 -20.60
C PHE A 558 -3.72 -7.13 -21.66
N GLU A 559 -5.05 -7.15 -21.59
CA GLU A 559 -5.89 -7.83 -22.57
C GLU A 559 -5.77 -7.15 -23.94
N SER A 560 -5.71 -7.94 -25.00
CA SER A 560 -5.69 -7.42 -26.38
C SER A 560 -7.10 -6.95 -26.74
N ASP A 561 -7.26 -5.66 -27.04
CA ASP A 561 -8.49 -5.12 -27.64
C ASP A 561 -8.87 -5.83 -28.96
#